data_AF-A0A2P5E3Q6-F1
#
_entry.id   AF-A0A2P5E3Q6-F1
#
_cell.length_a   1.000
_cell.length_b   1.000
_cell.length_c   1.000
_cell.angle_alpha   90.00
_cell.angle_beta   90.00
_cell.angle_gamma   90.00
#
_symmetry.space_group_name_H-M   'P 1'
#
loop_
_entity.id
_entity.type
_entity.pdbx_description
1 polymer ?
#
loop_
_entity_poly.entity_id
_entity_poly.type
_entity_poly.pdbx_seq_one_letter_code
_entity_poly.pdbx_strand_id
1 'polypeptide(L)'
;MAFTWGSALRITILLLLAAAVVTAFFTLPIEKYLKDFLVWVEQDLGPWGPLVLAVTYIPLTVLAVPASVLTLGGGYLFGLPVGFLADSIGATLGAGAAFFLGRTIGKSYVISKLKDYPQFCSVAIAIRRSGFKIVLLLRLVPLLPFNMLNYLLSVTPVPIGEYMLASWIGMMPITLALVYVGTTLKDLSDVTHGWNELSKTRWALIVLGLVVSVVLMICVTRVAKAALEKALAENEDIDSIIGSPELPIAADPAADLNQPLIIKINPSEEKQEN
;
A
#
# COMPACT_ATOMS: atom_id res chain seq x y z
N MET A 1 -4.42 34.03 7.03
CA MET A 1 -5.07 32.86 7.67
C MET A 1 -4.87 32.99 9.17
N ALA A 2 -5.94 33.16 9.95
CA ALA A 2 -5.83 33.34 11.39
C ALA A 2 -5.39 32.02 12.04
N PHE A 3 -4.17 32.00 12.57
CA PHE A 3 -3.60 30.88 13.30
C PHE A 3 -4.35 30.76 14.64
N THR A 4 -5.34 29.87 14.72
CA THR A 4 -6.14 29.71 15.94
C THR A 4 -5.29 29.00 16.99
N TRP A 5 -5.23 29.56 18.21
CA TRP A 5 -4.43 29.03 19.33
C TRP A 5 -4.68 27.53 19.60
N GLY A 6 -5.90 27.04 19.33
CA GLY A 6 -6.24 25.62 19.43
C GLY A 6 -5.57 24.72 18.38
N SER A 7 -5.29 25.23 17.18
CA SER A 7 -4.55 24.49 16.14
C SER A 7 -3.06 24.40 16.47
N ALA A 8 -2.48 25.46 17.04
CA ALA A 8 -1.12 25.48 17.56
C ALA A 8 -0.92 24.44 18.66
N LEU A 9 -1.82 24.43 19.66
CA LEU A 9 -1.77 23.50 20.78
C LEU A 9 -1.88 22.04 20.32
N ARG A 10 -2.77 21.75 19.36
CA ARG A 10 -2.92 20.41 18.76
C ARG A 10 -1.68 19.98 17.98
N ILE A 11 -1.06 20.89 17.23
CA ILE A 11 0.16 20.61 16.46
C ILE A 11 1.33 20.37 17.43
N THR A 12 1.46 21.16 18.49
CA THR A 12 2.50 20.98 19.50
C THR A 12 2.31 19.68 20.28
N ILE A 13 1.07 19.31 20.63
CA ILE A 13 0.76 18.01 21.25
C ILE A 13 1.09 16.87 20.29
N LEU A 14 0.70 16.96 19.01
CA LEU A 14 1.03 15.94 18.01
C LEU A 14 2.54 15.82 17.78
N LEU A 15 3.28 16.93 17.78
CA LEU A 15 4.73 16.95 17.66
C LEU A 15 5.41 16.36 18.90
N LEU A 16 4.92 16.68 20.10
CA LEU A 16 5.39 16.08 21.35
C LEU A 16 5.09 14.58 21.40
N LEU A 17 3.93 14.16 20.92
CA LEU A 17 3.51 12.77 20.90
C LEU A 17 4.29 11.99 19.84
N ALA A 18 4.51 12.58 18.66
CA ALA A 18 5.39 12.02 17.63
C ALA A 18 6.85 11.97 18.09
N ALA A 19 7.37 13.00 18.75
CA ALA A 19 8.71 13.02 19.32
C ALA A 19 8.85 12.03 20.47
N ALA A 20 7.82 11.87 21.32
CA ALA A 20 7.80 10.86 22.38
C ALA A 20 7.76 9.45 21.78
N VAL A 21 7.00 9.22 20.71
CA VAL A 21 6.97 7.95 19.98
C VAL A 21 8.31 7.66 19.32
N VAL A 22 8.91 8.63 18.62
CA VAL A 22 10.24 8.48 18.00
C VAL A 22 11.32 8.24 19.06
N THR A 23 11.31 9.03 20.14
CA THR A 23 12.25 8.85 21.25
C THR A 23 12.04 7.50 21.89
N ALA A 24 10.80 7.07 22.13
CA ALA A 24 10.46 5.74 22.61
C ALA A 24 10.91 4.63 21.64
N PHE A 25 10.84 4.84 20.32
CA PHE A 25 11.38 3.88 19.34
C PHE A 25 12.89 3.73 19.43
N PHE A 26 13.62 4.81 19.76
CA PHE A 26 15.08 4.79 19.90
C PHE A 26 15.57 4.45 21.32
N THR A 27 14.77 4.70 22.36
CA THR A 27 15.15 4.49 23.76
C THR A 27 14.55 3.23 24.36
N LEU A 28 13.36 2.79 23.92
CA LEU A 28 12.83 1.49 24.32
C LEU A 28 13.56 0.41 23.53
N PRO A 29 14.09 -0.63 24.19
CA PRO A 29 14.62 -1.80 23.51
C PRO A 29 13.47 -2.64 22.96
N ILE A 30 12.72 -2.10 21.99
CA ILE A 30 11.56 -2.75 21.36
C ILE A 30 11.98 -4.10 20.78
N GLU A 31 13.19 -4.18 20.22
CA GLU A 31 13.76 -5.45 19.78
C GLU A 31 13.88 -6.47 20.91
N LYS A 32 14.27 -6.05 22.12
CA LYS A 32 14.36 -6.93 23.28
C LYS A 32 12.97 -7.38 23.72
N TYR A 33 12.01 -6.47 23.85
CA TYR A 33 10.64 -6.82 24.21
C TYR A 33 9.97 -7.73 23.18
N LEU A 34 10.23 -7.52 21.88
CA LEU A 34 9.74 -8.38 20.83
C LEU A 34 10.40 -9.76 20.87
N LYS A 35 11.71 -9.84 21.16
CA LYS A 35 12.40 -11.11 21.39
C LYS A 35 11.85 -11.84 22.62
N ASP A 36 11.70 -11.15 23.74
CA ASP A 36 11.15 -11.71 24.98
C ASP A 36 9.70 -12.20 24.76
N PHE A 37 8.91 -11.46 23.99
CA PHE A 37 7.57 -11.87 23.56
C PHE A 37 7.60 -13.12 22.69
N LEU A 38 8.51 -13.19 21.71
CA LEU A 38 8.67 -14.38 20.86
C LEU A 38 9.08 -15.61 21.68
N VAL A 39 9.98 -15.46 22.65
CA VAL A 39 10.37 -16.54 23.57
C VAL A 39 9.19 -16.99 24.42
N TRP A 40 8.42 -16.05 24.96
CA TRP A 40 7.19 -16.37 25.71
C TRP A 40 6.16 -17.11 24.85
N VAL A 41 5.99 -16.68 23.59
CA VAL A 41 5.11 -17.34 22.62
C VAL A 41 5.54 -18.78 22.34
N GLU A 42 6.85 -19.03 22.23
CA GLU A 42 7.39 -20.38 22.04
C GLU A 42 7.18 -21.27 23.26
N GLN A 43 7.42 -20.74 24.46
CA GLN A 43 7.42 -21.51 25.70
C GLN A 43 6.02 -21.81 26.24
N ASP A 44 5.11 -20.83 26.21
CA ASP A 44 3.85 -20.90 26.95
C ASP A 44 2.61 -21.13 26.08
N LEU A 45 2.66 -20.85 24.77
CA LEU A 45 1.45 -20.88 23.91
C LEU A 45 1.36 -22.06 22.95
N GLY A 46 2.46 -22.75 22.67
CA GLY A 46 2.48 -23.94 21.81
C GLY A 46 1.64 -23.77 20.53
N PRO A 47 0.52 -24.51 20.33
CA PRO A 47 -0.30 -24.42 19.12
C PRO A 47 -1.01 -23.08 18.88
N TRP A 48 -1.23 -22.27 19.92
CA TRP A 48 -1.94 -20.97 19.81
C TRP A 48 -1.02 -19.81 19.45
N GLY A 49 0.30 -20.03 19.45
CA GLY A 49 1.29 -19.01 19.14
C GLY A 49 1.08 -18.24 17.82
N PRO A 50 0.72 -18.91 16.70
CA PRO A 50 0.45 -18.22 15.43
C PRO A 50 -0.75 -17.26 15.52
N LEU A 51 -1.80 -17.63 16.26
CA LEU A 51 -2.96 -16.76 16.46
C LEU A 51 -2.58 -15.51 17.26
N VAL A 52 -1.78 -15.69 18.31
CA VAL A 52 -1.32 -14.58 19.15
C VAL A 52 -0.38 -13.66 18.39
N LEU A 53 0.50 -14.19 17.53
CA LEU A 53 1.27 -13.37 16.58
C LEU A 53 0.37 -12.52 15.68
N ALA A 54 -0.64 -13.13 15.07
CA ALA A 54 -1.56 -12.44 14.18
C ALA A 54 -2.34 -11.31 14.91
N VAL A 55 -2.78 -11.56 16.14
CA VAL A 55 -3.48 -10.58 16.97
C VAL A 55 -2.54 -9.44 17.38
N THR A 56 -1.31 -9.74 17.80
CA THR A 56 -0.29 -8.74 18.16
C THR A 56 0.11 -7.86 16.99
N TYR A 57 0.03 -8.38 15.75
CA TYR A 57 0.31 -7.60 14.54
C TYR A 57 -0.59 -6.37 14.40
N ILE A 58 -1.84 -6.45 14.88
CA ILE A 58 -2.84 -5.38 14.75
C ILE A 58 -2.43 -4.12 15.54
N PRO A 59 -2.27 -4.15 16.88
CA PRO A 59 -1.88 -2.97 17.64
C PRO A 59 -0.50 -2.46 17.23
N LEU A 60 0.44 -3.33 16.87
CA LEU A 60 1.78 -2.91 16.44
C LEU A 60 1.74 -2.15 15.12
N THR A 61 0.95 -2.61 14.15
CA THR A 61 0.75 -1.88 12.89
C THR A 61 0.10 -0.52 13.14
N VAL A 62 -0.89 -0.45 14.03
CA VAL A 62 -1.56 0.79 14.40
C VAL A 62 -0.63 1.75 15.16
N LEU A 63 0.29 1.23 15.97
CA LEU A 63 1.29 2.03 16.69
C LEU A 63 2.53 2.35 15.84
N ALA A 64 2.47 2.02 14.54
CA ALA A 64 3.57 2.20 13.60
C ALA A 64 4.88 1.50 13.99
N VAL A 65 4.79 0.40 14.76
CA VAL A 65 5.93 -0.44 15.14
C VAL A 65 6.45 -1.21 13.92
N PRO A 66 7.78 -1.35 13.73
CA PRO A 66 8.35 -2.17 12.67
C PRO A 66 7.90 -3.63 12.79
N ALA A 67 7.02 -4.04 11.89
CA ALA A 67 6.46 -5.39 11.91
C ALA A 67 7.44 -6.47 11.41
N SER A 68 8.55 -6.06 10.79
CA SER A 68 9.59 -6.96 10.26
C SER A 68 10.14 -7.93 11.30
N VAL A 69 10.27 -7.48 12.55
CA VAL A 69 10.77 -8.34 13.65
C VAL A 69 9.78 -9.45 13.98
N LEU A 70 8.47 -9.18 13.95
CA LEU A 70 7.46 -10.22 14.16
C LEU A 70 7.40 -11.17 12.98
N THR A 71 7.51 -10.67 11.74
CA THR A 71 7.50 -11.54 10.56
C THR A 71 8.71 -12.48 10.53
N LEU A 72 9.89 -11.98 10.87
CA LEU A 72 11.10 -12.80 11.03
C LEU A 72 10.93 -13.79 12.18
N GLY A 73 10.38 -13.33 13.31
CA GLY A 73 10.11 -14.16 14.49
C GLY A 73 9.08 -15.26 14.23
N GLY A 74 8.03 -14.98 13.46
CA GLY A 74 7.01 -15.95 13.06
C GLY A 74 7.59 -17.04 12.18
N GLY A 75 8.44 -16.68 11.21
CA GLY A 75 9.19 -17.63 10.41
C GLY A 75 10.20 -18.45 11.20
N TYR A 76 10.88 -17.83 12.18
CA TYR A 76 11.79 -18.50 13.09
C TYR A 76 11.01 -19.51 13.96
N LEU A 77 9.96 -19.10 14.66
CA LEU A 77 9.26 -19.98 15.61
C LEU A 77 8.45 -21.09 14.92
N PHE A 78 7.62 -20.72 13.95
CA PHE A 78 6.57 -21.59 13.39
C PHE A 78 6.90 -22.16 12.01
N GLY A 79 8.05 -21.79 11.45
CA GLY A 79 8.43 -22.19 10.10
C GLY A 79 7.61 -21.50 9.01
N LEU A 80 7.90 -21.87 7.77
CA LEU A 80 7.40 -21.14 6.60
C LEU A 80 5.87 -21.16 6.42
N PRO A 81 5.17 -22.30 6.37
CA PRO A 81 3.75 -22.31 6.05
C PRO A 81 2.87 -21.68 7.14
N VAL A 82 3.18 -21.95 8.42
CA VAL A 82 2.37 -21.46 9.55
C VAL A 82 2.71 -20.00 9.85
N GLY A 83 4.00 -19.64 9.89
CA GLY A 83 4.44 -18.26 10.07
C GLY A 83 3.90 -17.35 8.97
N PHE A 84 4.00 -17.77 7.70
CA PHE A 84 3.47 -17.01 6.57
C PHE A 84 1.95 -16.78 6.68
N LEU A 85 1.17 -17.81 7.00
CA LEU A 85 -0.28 -17.67 7.08
C LEU A 85 -0.69 -16.73 8.22
N ALA A 86 -0.08 -16.90 9.41
CA ALA A 86 -0.33 -16.05 10.57
C ALA A 86 0.04 -14.59 10.30
N ASP A 87 1.24 -14.36 9.77
CA ASP A 87 1.72 -13.00 9.44
C ASP A 87 0.88 -12.38 8.34
N SER A 88 0.50 -13.13 7.31
CA SER A 88 -0.31 -12.63 6.21
C SER A 88 -1.70 -12.14 6.69
N ILE A 89 -2.35 -12.93 7.55
CA ILE A 89 -3.64 -12.55 8.15
C ILE A 89 -3.47 -11.37 9.11
N GLY A 90 -2.51 -11.45 10.04
CA GLY A 90 -2.24 -10.40 11.01
C GLY A 90 -1.88 -9.06 10.35
N ALA A 91 -1.04 -9.09 9.33
CA ALA A 91 -0.63 -7.91 8.59
C ALA A 91 -1.78 -7.29 7.79
N THR A 92 -2.66 -8.12 7.21
CA THR A 92 -3.83 -7.64 6.48
C THR A 92 -4.84 -6.99 7.42
N LEU A 93 -5.11 -7.61 8.57
CA LEU A 93 -6.00 -7.06 9.60
C LEU A 93 -5.43 -5.79 10.22
N GLY A 94 -4.13 -5.77 10.54
CA GLY A 94 -3.43 -4.58 11.04
C GLY A 94 -3.42 -3.44 10.04
N ALA A 95 -3.15 -3.71 8.76
CA ALA A 95 -3.23 -2.74 7.68
C ALA A 95 -4.65 -2.19 7.52
N GLY A 96 -5.68 -3.04 7.66
CA GLY A 96 -7.08 -2.66 7.65
C GLY A 96 -7.45 -1.75 8.83
N ALA A 97 -7.01 -2.09 10.04
CA ALA A 97 -7.23 -1.30 11.24
C ALA A 97 -6.55 0.08 11.16
N ALA A 98 -5.27 0.13 10.75
CA ALA A 98 -4.55 1.38 10.55
C ALA A 98 -5.20 2.25 9.46
N PHE A 99 -5.66 1.63 8.37
CA PHE A 99 -6.41 2.32 7.32
C PHE A 99 -7.73 2.89 7.85
N PHE A 100 -8.49 2.11 8.62
CA PHE A 100 -9.77 2.57 9.17
C PHE A 100 -9.58 3.74 10.14
N LEU A 101 -8.60 3.65 11.04
CA LEU A 101 -8.25 4.72 11.98
C LEU A 101 -7.74 5.97 11.24
N GLY A 102 -6.88 5.82 10.24
CA GLY A 102 -6.41 6.92 9.41
C GLY A 102 -7.54 7.64 8.66
N ARG A 103 -8.51 6.87 8.14
CA ARG A 103 -9.64 7.40 7.39
C ARG A 103 -10.63 8.18 8.25
N THR A 104 -10.83 7.74 9.50
CA THR A 104 -11.80 8.33 10.44
C THR A 104 -11.21 9.51 11.21
N ILE A 105 -9.97 9.41 11.69
CA ILE A 105 -9.36 10.40 12.59
C ILE A 105 -8.34 11.29 11.86
N GLY A 106 -7.51 10.70 10.98
CA GLY A 106 -6.35 11.36 10.38
C GLY A 106 -6.61 12.11 9.06
N LYS A 107 -7.78 11.89 8.44
CA LYS A 107 -8.02 12.30 7.05
C LYS A 107 -7.79 13.78 6.78
N SER A 108 -8.39 14.66 7.58
CA SER A 108 -8.30 16.11 7.37
C SER A 108 -6.87 16.64 7.56
N TYR A 109 -6.14 16.09 8.53
CA TYR A 109 -4.75 16.49 8.79
C TYR A 109 -3.82 16.07 7.65
N VAL A 110 -3.89 14.80 7.24
CA VAL A 110 -3.03 14.24 6.20
C VAL A 110 -3.30 14.91 4.84
N ILE A 111 -4.57 15.13 4.46
CA ILE A 111 -4.90 15.86 3.23
C ILE A 111 -4.35 17.28 3.27
N SER A 112 -4.46 17.99 4.41
CA SER A 112 -3.95 19.36 4.51
C SER A 112 -2.44 19.48 4.30
N LYS A 113 -1.68 18.43 4.62
CA LYS A 113 -0.23 18.37 4.46
C LYS A 113 0.20 17.85 3.09
N LEU A 114 -0.60 16.98 2.49
CA LEU A 114 -0.23 16.28 1.25
C LEU A 114 -0.85 16.85 -0.02
N LYS A 115 -1.85 17.72 0.09
CA LYS A 115 -2.49 18.37 -1.06
C LYS A 115 -1.52 19.14 -1.97
N ASP A 116 -0.42 19.63 -1.41
CA ASP A 116 0.58 20.44 -2.11
C ASP A 116 1.68 19.55 -2.76
N TYR A 117 1.64 18.23 -2.53
CA TYR A 117 2.58 17.27 -3.11
C TYR A 117 2.00 16.67 -4.40
N PRO A 118 2.59 16.97 -5.58
CA PRO A 118 2.04 16.53 -6.87
C PRO A 118 1.99 14.99 -6.98
N GLN A 119 2.96 14.29 -6.39
CA GLN A 119 3.03 12.83 -6.37
C GLN A 119 1.86 12.19 -5.60
N PHE A 120 1.39 12.83 -4.52
CA PHE A 120 0.24 12.33 -3.77
C PHE A 120 -1.05 12.56 -4.55
N CYS A 121 -1.19 13.72 -5.19
CA CYS A 121 -2.35 14.04 -6.03
C CYS A 121 -2.48 13.09 -7.23
N SER A 122 -1.38 12.82 -7.96
CA SER A 122 -1.39 11.88 -9.08
C SER A 122 -1.79 10.46 -8.65
N VAL A 123 -1.25 9.99 -7.52
CA VAL A 123 -1.65 8.70 -6.94
C VAL A 123 -3.12 8.69 -6.53
N ALA A 124 -3.62 9.74 -5.87
CA ALA A 124 -5.02 9.83 -5.45
C ALA A 124 -6.00 9.85 -6.64
N ILE A 125 -5.63 10.51 -7.74
CA ILE A 125 -6.39 10.52 -9.01
C ILE A 125 -6.38 9.13 -9.64
N ALA A 126 -5.21 8.49 -9.74
CA ALA A 126 -5.08 7.15 -10.30
C ALA A 126 -5.88 6.11 -9.47
N ILE A 127 -5.88 6.23 -8.13
CA ILE A 127 -6.69 5.39 -7.24
C ILE A 127 -8.19 5.58 -7.47
N ARG A 128 -8.64 6.80 -7.81
CA ARG A 128 -10.07 7.04 -8.10
C ARG A 128 -10.57 6.24 -9.29
N ARG A 129 -9.70 5.92 -10.25
CA ARG A 129 -10.03 5.18 -11.47
C ARG A 129 -9.71 3.69 -11.38
N SER A 130 -8.60 3.33 -10.75
CA SER A 130 -8.10 1.95 -10.66
C SER A 130 -7.53 1.63 -9.28
N GLY A 131 -8.34 1.83 -8.24
CA GLY A 131 -7.96 1.72 -6.82
C GLY A 131 -7.20 0.44 -6.49
N PHE A 132 -7.80 -0.72 -6.77
CA PHE A 132 -7.17 -2.02 -6.60
C PHE A 132 -5.77 -2.12 -7.25
N LYS A 133 -5.64 -1.78 -8.53
CA LYS A 133 -4.39 -1.91 -9.29
C LYS A 133 -3.30 -1.00 -8.73
N ILE A 134 -3.64 0.26 -8.44
CA ILE A 134 -2.65 1.23 -7.93
C ILE A 134 -2.20 0.85 -6.52
N VAL A 135 -3.12 0.42 -5.64
CA VAL A 135 -2.76 -0.06 -4.29
C VAL A 135 -1.87 -1.30 -4.36
N LEU A 136 -2.20 -2.26 -5.22
CA LEU A 136 -1.41 -3.47 -5.40
C LEU A 136 0.02 -3.13 -5.83
N LEU A 137 0.16 -2.26 -6.84
CA LEU A 137 1.47 -1.83 -7.33
C LEU A 137 2.26 -1.07 -6.27
N LEU A 138 1.63 -0.16 -5.53
CA LEU A 138 2.27 0.56 -4.42
C LEU A 138 2.74 -0.38 -3.29
N ARG A 139 2.10 -1.53 -3.10
CA ARG A 139 2.49 -2.54 -2.11
C ARG A 139 3.66 -3.40 -2.58
N LEU A 140 3.70 -3.71 -3.88
CA LEU A 140 4.77 -4.50 -4.49
C LEU A 140 6.07 -3.71 -4.64
N VAL A 141 5.99 -2.38 -4.70
CA VAL A 141 7.17 -1.50 -4.71
C VAL A 141 7.42 -0.97 -3.29
N PRO A 142 8.54 -1.34 -2.64
CA PRO A 142 8.86 -0.90 -1.28
C PRO A 142 9.40 0.55 -1.27
N LEU A 143 8.68 1.50 -1.89
CA LEU A 143 9.07 2.92 -1.90
C LEU A 143 8.84 3.57 -0.54
N LEU A 144 7.83 3.09 0.19
CA LEU A 144 7.33 3.72 1.40
C LEU A 144 7.28 2.68 2.52
N PRO A 145 7.60 3.08 3.77
CA PRO A 145 7.44 2.20 4.93
C PRO A 145 6.00 1.70 5.05
N PHE A 146 5.83 0.45 5.46
CA PHE A 146 4.53 -0.24 5.56
C PHE A 146 3.47 0.60 6.29
N ASN A 147 3.83 1.12 7.47
CA ASN A 147 2.92 1.92 8.30
C ASN A 147 2.55 3.24 7.63
N MET A 148 3.52 3.92 7.01
CA MET A 148 3.27 5.17 6.30
C MET A 148 2.31 4.95 5.12
N LEU A 149 2.52 3.90 4.34
CA LEU A 149 1.65 3.57 3.21
C LEU A 149 0.21 3.27 3.66
N ASN A 150 0.00 2.59 4.79
CA ASN A 150 -1.33 2.33 5.34
C ASN A 150 -2.12 3.64 5.59
N TYR A 151 -1.47 4.63 6.23
CA TYR A 151 -2.10 5.93 6.51
C TYR A 151 -2.25 6.81 5.26
N LEU A 152 -1.30 6.76 4.33
CA LEU A 152 -1.39 7.49 3.06
C LEU A 152 -2.56 6.98 2.22
N LEU A 153 -2.74 5.67 2.14
CA LEU A 153 -3.86 5.08 1.40
C LEU A 153 -5.20 5.33 2.11
N SER A 154 -5.22 5.47 3.44
CA SER A 154 -6.46 5.73 4.21
C SER A 154 -7.23 6.97 3.78
N VAL A 155 -6.51 7.98 3.29
CA VAL A 155 -7.09 9.27 2.90
C VAL A 155 -7.53 9.31 1.43
N THR A 156 -7.16 8.29 0.66
CA THR A 156 -7.53 8.16 -0.77
C THR A 156 -8.96 7.63 -0.92
N PRO A 157 -9.60 7.78 -2.09
CA PRO A 157 -10.98 7.31 -2.29
C PRO A 157 -11.13 5.79 -2.40
N VAL A 158 -10.07 4.99 -2.21
CA VAL A 158 -10.14 3.52 -2.31
C VAL A 158 -11.13 2.92 -1.30
N PRO A 159 -11.99 1.96 -1.72
CA PRO A 159 -12.84 1.22 -0.79
C PRO A 159 -12.01 0.22 0.03
N ILE A 160 -12.45 -0.05 1.27
CA ILE A 160 -11.73 -0.93 2.22
C ILE A 160 -11.51 -2.34 1.66
N GLY A 161 -12.50 -2.90 0.95
CA GLY A 161 -12.41 -4.24 0.38
C GLY A 161 -11.31 -4.37 -0.68
N GLU A 162 -11.26 -3.43 -1.64
CA GLU A 162 -10.17 -3.39 -2.63
C GLU A 162 -8.82 -3.18 -1.97
N TYR A 163 -8.74 -2.28 -0.98
CA TYR A 163 -7.51 -2.03 -0.24
C TYR A 163 -7.01 -3.28 0.49
N MET A 164 -7.89 -4.02 1.18
CA MET A 164 -7.51 -5.22 1.92
C MET A 164 -7.06 -6.32 0.96
N LEU A 165 -7.79 -6.57 -0.12
CA LEU A 165 -7.44 -7.62 -1.09
C LEU A 165 -6.15 -7.27 -1.85
N ALA A 166 -6.01 -6.04 -2.32
CA ALA A 166 -4.80 -5.57 -2.99
C ALA A 166 -3.58 -5.59 -2.06
N SER A 167 -3.76 -5.21 -0.78
CA SER A 167 -2.69 -5.26 0.22
C SER A 167 -2.30 -6.69 0.55
N TRP A 168 -3.27 -7.60 0.72
CA TRP A 168 -3.00 -9.00 1.00
C TRP A 168 -2.15 -9.64 -0.11
N ILE A 169 -2.55 -9.47 -1.37
CA ILE A 169 -1.82 -9.99 -2.53
C ILE A 169 -0.46 -9.27 -2.69
N GLY A 170 -0.43 -7.95 -2.58
CA GLY A 170 0.78 -7.15 -2.78
C GLY A 170 1.86 -7.39 -1.72
N MET A 171 1.48 -7.82 -0.52
CA MET A 171 2.41 -8.12 0.56
C MET A 171 2.93 -9.55 0.55
N MET A 172 2.28 -10.50 -0.14
CA MET A 172 2.72 -11.90 -0.16
C MET A 172 4.21 -12.09 -0.50
N PRO A 173 4.78 -11.42 -1.53
CA PRO A 173 6.18 -11.65 -1.90
C PRO A 173 7.16 -11.25 -0.79
N ILE A 174 6.95 -10.07 -0.18
CA ILE A 174 7.83 -9.56 0.87
C ILE A 174 7.64 -10.35 2.18
N THR A 175 6.40 -10.73 2.52
CA THR A 175 6.12 -11.57 3.69
C THR A 175 6.78 -12.94 3.53
N LEU A 176 6.65 -13.58 2.37
CA LEU A 176 7.27 -14.88 2.11
C LEU A 176 8.80 -14.81 2.22
N ALA A 177 9.42 -13.76 1.66
CA ALA A 177 10.87 -13.58 1.75
C ALA A 177 11.34 -13.41 3.21
N LEU A 178 10.66 -12.58 4.00
CA LEU A 178 11.00 -12.35 5.41
C LEU A 178 10.79 -13.60 6.26
N VAL A 179 9.66 -14.30 6.10
CA VAL A 179 9.38 -15.54 6.82
C VAL A 179 10.41 -16.61 6.45
N TYR A 180 10.77 -16.74 5.16
CA TYR A 180 11.81 -17.68 4.71
C TYR A 180 13.16 -17.39 5.34
N VAL A 181 13.56 -16.11 5.43
CA VAL A 181 14.77 -15.71 6.16
C VAL A 181 14.66 -16.11 7.63
N GLY A 182 13.52 -15.86 8.29
CA GLY A 182 13.27 -16.27 9.67
C GLY A 182 13.42 -17.78 9.89
N THR A 183 12.82 -18.60 9.03
CA THR A 183 12.93 -20.07 9.09
C THR A 183 14.36 -20.53 8.85
N THR A 184 15.06 -19.90 7.90
CA THR A 184 16.48 -20.20 7.62
C THR A 184 17.37 -19.88 8.82
N LEU A 185 17.08 -18.81 9.56
CA LEU A 185 17.83 -18.45 10.77
C LEU A 185 17.67 -19.51 11.87
N LYS A 186 16.48 -20.12 12.03
CA LYS A 186 16.26 -21.24 12.95
C LYS A 186 17.04 -22.47 12.55
N ASP A 187 16.98 -22.84 11.27
CA ASP A 187 17.77 -23.95 10.74
C ASP A 187 19.28 -23.74 10.98
N LEU A 188 19.78 -22.51 10.88
CA LEU A 188 21.17 -22.18 11.20
C LEU A 188 21.46 -22.29 12.70
N SER A 189 20.60 -21.76 13.58
CA SER A 189 20.83 -21.78 15.03
C SER A 189 20.78 -23.19 15.61
N ASP A 190 19.80 -24.01 15.19
CA ASP A 190 19.65 -25.40 15.65
C ASP A 190 20.85 -26.25 15.23
N VAL A 191 21.45 -25.94 14.08
CA VAL A 191 22.60 -26.68 13.55
C VAL A 191 23.95 -26.11 14.02
N THR A 192 23.95 -24.98 14.74
CA THR A 192 25.19 -24.44 15.32
C THR A 192 25.77 -25.38 16.40
N HIS A 193 25.00 -26.35 16.89
CA HIS A 193 25.47 -27.45 17.74
C HIS A 193 26.02 -28.69 16.99
N GLY A 194 25.98 -28.71 15.64
CA GLY A 194 26.34 -29.88 14.81
C GLY A 194 26.87 -29.51 13.42
N TRP A 195 27.87 -28.63 13.34
CA TRP A 195 28.44 -28.09 12.09
C TRP A 195 28.96 -29.16 11.10
N ASN A 196 29.19 -30.40 11.54
CA ASN A 196 29.79 -31.46 10.72
C ASN A 196 28.79 -32.40 10.03
N GLU A 197 27.48 -32.28 10.30
CA GLU A 197 26.45 -33.22 9.79
C GLU A 197 25.60 -32.63 8.63
N LEU A 198 25.71 -31.32 8.32
CA LEU A 198 25.01 -30.77 7.16
C LEU A 198 25.73 -31.14 5.87
N SER A 199 25.16 -32.11 5.16
CA SER A 199 25.51 -32.38 3.78
C SER A 199 25.57 -31.07 2.97
N LYS A 200 26.65 -30.89 2.19
CA LYS A 200 26.84 -29.75 1.26
C LYS A 200 25.60 -29.49 0.39
N THR A 201 24.81 -30.53 0.12
CA THR A 201 23.54 -30.45 -0.62
C THR A 201 22.47 -29.60 0.09
N ARG A 202 22.34 -29.69 1.42
CA ARG A 202 21.33 -28.92 2.17
C ARG A 202 21.70 -27.42 2.24
N TRP A 203 22.99 -27.12 2.41
CA TRP A 203 23.51 -25.76 2.29
C TRP A 203 23.28 -25.17 0.89
N ALA A 204 23.53 -25.95 -0.16
CA ALA A 204 23.27 -25.53 -1.53
C ALA A 204 21.78 -25.20 -1.75
N LEU A 205 20.86 -26.00 -1.20
CA LEU A 205 19.41 -25.77 -1.31
C LEU A 205 18.96 -24.49 -0.58
N ILE A 206 19.49 -24.21 0.62
CA ILE A 206 19.17 -22.99 1.38
C ILE A 206 19.67 -21.75 0.63
N VAL A 207 20.94 -21.75 0.21
CA VAL A 207 21.51 -20.61 -0.53
C VAL A 207 20.76 -20.40 -1.84
N LEU A 208 20.45 -21.47 -2.56
CA LEU A 208 19.65 -21.40 -3.78
C LEU A 208 18.27 -20.81 -3.51
N GLY A 209 17.56 -21.26 -2.47
CA GLY A 209 16.24 -20.74 -2.12
C GLY A 209 16.27 -19.26 -1.74
N LEU A 210 17.30 -18.81 -1.02
CA LEU A 210 17.48 -17.40 -0.66
C LEU A 210 17.77 -16.56 -1.91
N VAL A 211 18.68 -17.00 -2.77
CA VAL A 211 18.99 -16.32 -4.04
C VAL A 211 17.74 -16.23 -4.92
N VAL A 212 16.99 -17.32 -5.08
CA VAL A 212 15.74 -17.33 -5.86
C VAL A 212 14.72 -16.35 -5.27
N SER A 213 14.57 -16.32 -3.94
CA SER A 213 13.64 -15.41 -3.26
C SER A 213 14.02 -13.94 -3.46
N VAL A 214 15.32 -13.60 -3.36
CA VAL A 214 15.82 -12.25 -3.59
C VAL A 214 15.65 -11.84 -5.06
N VAL A 215 16.00 -12.71 -6.00
CA VAL A 215 15.83 -12.43 -7.44
C VAL A 215 14.36 -12.24 -7.79
N LEU A 216 13.49 -13.11 -7.28
CA LEU A 216 12.04 -12.99 -7.48
C LEU A 216 11.51 -11.67 -6.93
N MET A 217 11.91 -11.29 -5.71
CA MET A 217 11.50 -10.03 -5.10
C MET A 217 11.98 -8.82 -5.92
N ILE A 218 13.23 -8.82 -6.38
CA ILE A 218 13.77 -7.76 -7.25
C ILE A 218 12.97 -7.69 -8.55
N CYS A 219 12.72 -8.83 -9.21
CA CYS A 219 11.93 -8.87 -10.45
C CYS A 219 10.52 -8.33 -10.25
N VAL A 220 9.82 -8.78 -9.21
CA VAL A 220 8.47 -8.33 -8.87
C VAL A 220 8.46 -6.84 -8.60
N THR A 221 9.40 -6.32 -7.80
CA THR A 221 9.50 -4.89 -7.52
C THR A 221 9.80 -4.08 -8.79
N ARG A 222 10.70 -4.55 -9.66
CA ARG A 222 11.02 -3.85 -10.91
C ARG A 222 9.83 -3.81 -11.86
N VAL A 223 9.13 -4.93 -12.04
CA VAL A 223 7.94 -5.02 -12.88
C VAL A 223 6.82 -4.16 -12.29
N ALA A 224 6.60 -4.21 -10.98
CA ALA A 224 5.60 -3.40 -10.31
C ALA A 224 5.92 -1.90 -10.41
N LYS A 225 7.20 -1.51 -10.30
CA LYS A 225 7.62 -0.12 -10.46
C LYS A 225 7.35 0.38 -11.87
N ALA A 226 7.75 -0.38 -12.89
CA ALA A 226 7.48 -0.03 -14.28
C ALA A 226 5.97 0.04 -14.59
N ALA A 227 5.19 -0.90 -14.05
CA ALA A 227 3.74 -0.90 -14.20
C ALA A 227 3.06 0.25 -13.45
N LEU A 228 3.61 0.67 -12.30
CA LEU A 228 3.13 1.83 -11.54
C LEU A 228 3.40 3.13 -12.29
N GLU A 229 4.62 3.34 -12.77
CA GLU A 229 4.98 4.53 -13.57
C GLU A 229 4.10 4.62 -14.83
N LYS A 230 3.90 3.50 -15.54
CA LYS A 230 2.98 3.45 -16.69
C LYS A 230 1.54 3.79 -16.31
N ALA A 231 1.04 3.23 -15.20
CA ALA A 231 -0.32 3.48 -14.75
C ALA A 231 -0.51 4.94 -14.30
N LEU A 232 0.49 5.56 -13.67
CA LEU A 232 0.43 6.96 -13.29
C LEU A 232 0.44 7.88 -14.53
N ALA A 233 1.30 7.62 -15.51
CA ALA A 233 1.37 8.39 -16.75
C ALA A 233 0.07 8.32 -17.56
N GLU A 234 -0.52 7.14 -17.74
CA GLU A 234 -1.80 6.95 -18.44
C GLU A 234 -2.94 7.77 -17.79
N ASN A 235 -2.93 7.88 -16.46
CA ASN A 235 -3.95 8.65 -15.76
C ASN A 235 -3.72 10.17 -15.86
N GLU A 236 -2.47 10.63 -15.96
CA GLU A 236 -2.11 12.03 -16.14
C GLU A 236 -2.46 12.53 -17.54
N ASP A 237 -2.14 11.75 -18.59
CA ASP A 237 -2.50 12.05 -19.97
C ASP A 237 -4.02 12.20 -20.13
N ILE A 238 -4.81 11.28 -19.59
CA ILE A 238 -6.27 11.35 -19.71
C ILE A 238 -6.85 12.54 -18.95
N ASP A 239 -6.32 12.90 -17.77
CA ASP A 239 -6.77 14.11 -17.07
C ASP A 239 -6.42 15.39 -17.84
N SER A 240 -5.28 15.42 -18.55
CA SER A 240 -4.92 16.54 -19.44
C SER A 240 -5.85 16.67 -20.66
N ILE A 241 -6.30 15.53 -21.22
CA ILE A 241 -7.27 15.49 -22.32
C ILE A 241 -8.65 15.98 -21.86
N ILE A 242 -9.10 15.56 -20.67
CA ILE A 242 -10.41 15.97 -20.11
C ILE A 242 -10.38 17.41 -19.59
N GLY A 243 -9.22 17.90 -19.12
CA GLY A 243 -9.02 19.25 -18.61
C GLY A 243 -8.79 20.33 -19.70
N SER A 244 -8.60 19.94 -20.96
CA SER A 244 -8.42 20.85 -22.09
C SER A 244 -9.79 21.28 -22.66
N PRO A 245 -10.14 22.59 -22.75
CA PRO A 245 -11.45 23.05 -23.22
C PRO A 245 -11.69 22.91 -24.74
N GLU A 246 -10.74 22.42 -25.53
CA GLU A 246 -10.89 22.32 -26.98
C GLU A 246 -11.25 20.90 -27.41
N LEU A 247 -12.56 20.62 -27.41
CA LEU A 247 -13.11 19.66 -28.35
C LEU A 247 -12.83 20.17 -29.78
N PRO A 248 -12.31 19.34 -30.70
CA PRO A 248 -12.31 19.65 -32.12
C PRO A 248 -13.74 19.47 -32.66
N ILE A 249 -14.66 20.33 -32.24
CA ILE A 249 -15.90 20.54 -32.98
C ILE A 249 -15.51 21.47 -34.13
N ALA A 250 -15.47 20.90 -35.33
CA ALA A 250 -15.42 21.62 -36.57
C ALA A 250 -16.35 22.85 -36.49
N ALA A 251 -15.76 24.03 -36.63
CA ALA A 251 -16.49 25.26 -36.78
C ALA A 251 -17.35 25.16 -38.05
N ASP A 252 -18.66 25.09 -37.88
CA ASP A 252 -19.61 25.51 -38.91
C ASP A 252 -20.14 26.89 -38.49
N PRO A 253 -20.12 27.92 -39.36
CA PRO A 253 -20.39 29.28 -38.94
C PRO A 253 -21.88 29.45 -38.60
N ALA A 254 -22.13 30.02 -37.43
CA ALA A 254 -23.36 30.62 -36.95
C ALA A 254 -24.48 30.76 -38.01
N ALA A 255 -25.43 29.82 -37.97
CA ALA A 255 -26.77 30.03 -38.53
C ALA A 255 -27.47 31.10 -37.69
N ASP A 256 -27.61 32.28 -38.29
CA ASP A 256 -28.28 33.47 -37.78
C ASP A 256 -29.75 33.20 -37.41
N LEU A 257 -30.00 32.99 -36.11
CA LEU A 257 -31.32 32.66 -35.53
C LEU A 257 -32.32 33.83 -35.52
N ASN A 258 -32.00 34.98 -36.15
CA ASN A 258 -32.86 36.16 -36.20
C ASN A 258 -33.54 36.42 -37.56
N GLN A 259 -33.46 35.49 -38.52
CA GLN A 259 -34.27 35.60 -39.73
C GLN A 259 -35.68 35.06 -39.47
N PRO A 260 -36.75 35.85 -39.73
CA PRO A 260 -38.10 35.34 -39.63
C PRO A 260 -38.29 34.21 -40.66
N LEU A 261 -38.88 33.10 -40.22
CA LEU A 261 -39.22 31.94 -41.05
C LEU A 261 -40.17 32.35 -42.18
N ILE A 262 -39.60 32.80 -43.31
CA ILE A 262 -40.34 32.92 -44.56
C ILE A 262 -40.49 31.50 -45.10
N ILE A 263 -41.65 30.91 -44.85
CA ILE A 263 -42.10 29.69 -45.53
C ILE A 263 -42.19 30.02 -47.02
N LYS A 264 -41.14 29.73 -47.77
CA LYS A 264 -41.21 29.69 -49.23
C LYS A 264 -42.03 28.46 -49.62
N ILE A 265 -43.31 28.68 -49.89
CA ILE A 265 -44.14 27.73 -50.60
C ILE A 265 -43.57 27.67 -52.03
N ASN A 266 -42.87 26.60 -52.37
CA ASN A 266 -42.49 26.33 -53.76
C ASN A 266 -43.78 26.08 -54.56
N PRO A 267 -44.11 26.90 -55.57
CA PRO A 267 -45.21 26.58 -56.46
C PRO A 267 -44.80 25.40 -57.33
N SER A 268 -45.72 24.46 -57.45
CA SER A 268 -45.79 23.30 -58.31
C SER A 268 -45.07 23.50 -59.65
N GLU A 269 -44.20 22.56 -60.01
CA GLU A 269 -43.72 22.39 -61.38
C GLU A 269 -44.90 22.01 -62.28
N GLU A 270 -45.48 23.01 -62.93
CA GLU A 270 -46.37 22.82 -64.08
C GLU A 270 -45.75 23.58 -65.26
N LYS A 271 -45.06 22.84 -66.12
CA LYS A 271 -44.73 23.22 -67.51
C LYS A 271 -44.58 21.92 -68.29
N GLN A 272 -45.63 21.48 -68.98
CA GLN A 272 -45.87 21.78 -70.39
C GLN A 272 -44.63 21.52 -71.26
N GLU A 273 -44.57 20.31 -71.81
CA GLU A 273 -43.80 20.01 -73.00
C GLU A 273 -44.79 19.99 -74.18
N ASN A 274 -44.54 20.89 -75.14
CA ASN A 274 -45.13 20.89 -76.48
C ASN A 274 -44.38 19.88 -77.35
#